data_AF-A0A318D4W4-F1
#
_entry.id   AF-A0A318D4W4-F1
#
_cell.length_a   1.000
_cell.length_b   1.000
_cell.length_c   1.000
_cell.angle_alpha   90.00
_cell.angle_beta   90.00
_cell.angle_gamma   90.00
#
_symmetry.space_group_name_H-M   'P 1'
#
loop_
_entity.id
_entity.type
_entity.pdbx_description
1 polymer ?
#
loop_
_entity_poly.entity_id
_entity_poly.type
_entity_poly.pdbx_seq_one_letter_code
_entity_poly.pdbx_strand_id
1 'polypeptide(L)'
;MIPPTLFVKKCIIQDHVRAVFEKKTRNPAERIGDLNAQVGANRLGVSRCIDFISRYGERAFDQFVEAVIDYTKSRVTAHLSDLPDGEEEAIEYLDGEDEPIPIRVKIRIQGASFDANFTGTAPQSPGNANTPLSVTRSAVYYVLRCFLPSDIPPNHGCYESVKVTAPEGSLLNQGHRRQSAPGMWRHPRGLLTCSSLH
;
A
#
# COMPACT_ATOMS: atom_id res chain seq x y z
N MET A 1 -9.57 9.57 9.72
CA MET A 1 -9.95 8.32 9.05
C MET A 1 -11.40 8.43 8.55
N ILE A 2 -11.66 7.99 7.33
CA ILE A 2 -13.00 7.82 6.77
C ILE A 2 -13.11 6.32 6.45
N PRO A 3 -14.09 5.58 7.03
CA PRO A 3 -14.24 4.15 6.75
C PRO A 3 -14.69 3.94 5.30
N PRO A 4 -14.59 2.71 4.74
CA PRO A 4 -15.14 2.42 3.42
C PRO A 4 -16.58 2.91 3.30
N THR A 5 -16.80 3.94 2.49
CA THR A 5 -18.08 4.64 2.37
C THR A 5 -18.39 4.85 0.88
N LEU A 6 -19.63 4.58 0.48
CA LEU A 6 -20.05 4.71 -0.92
C LEU A 6 -20.01 6.20 -1.35
N PHE A 7 -19.00 6.57 -2.13
CA PHE A 7 -18.82 7.95 -2.60
C PHE A 7 -19.63 8.30 -3.85
N VAL A 8 -19.82 7.33 -4.76
CA VAL A 8 -20.58 7.51 -6.00
C VAL A 8 -21.63 6.40 -6.13
N LYS A 9 -22.88 6.77 -6.40
CA LYS A 9 -23.98 5.84 -6.65
C LYS A 9 -24.64 6.21 -7.98
N LYS A 10 -24.78 5.25 -8.90
CA LYS A 10 -25.34 5.49 -10.25
C LYS A 10 -24.70 6.71 -10.94
N CYS A 11 -23.36 6.81 -10.89
CA CYS A 11 -22.61 7.94 -11.42
C CYS A 11 -22.86 9.30 -10.75
N ILE A 12 -23.54 9.37 -9.61
CA ILE A 12 -23.80 10.62 -8.87
C ILE A 12 -22.98 10.63 -7.57
N ILE A 13 -22.20 11.68 -7.36
CA ILE A 13 -21.44 11.89 -6.11
C ILE A 13 -22.42 12.08 -4.95
N GLN A 14 -22.14 11.43 -3.82
CA GLN A 14 -22.96 11.54 -2.63
C GLN A 14 -22.57 12.78 -1.82
N ASP A 15 -23.36 13.85 -1.90
CA ASP A 15 -23.03 15.15 -1.30
C ASP A 15 -22.75 15.09 0.21
N HIS A 16 -23.49 14.26 0.95
CA HIS A 16 -23.26 14.07 2.38
C HIS A 16 -21.88 13.44 2.68
N VAL A 17 -21.40 12.54 1.83
CA VAL A 17 -20.06 11.93 1.96
C VAL A 17 -18.99 12.94 1.57
N ARG A 18 -19.22 13.70 0.49
CA ARG A 18 -18.34 14.77 0.04
C ARG A 18 -18.14 15.83 1.14
N ALA A 19 -19.21 16.30 1.77
CA ALA A 19 -19.15 17.30 2.83
C ALA A 19 -18.34 16.80 4.05
N VAL A 20 -18.52 15.53 4.44
CA VAL A 20 -17.72 14.91 5.52
C VAL A 20 -16.24 14.84 5.13
N PHE A 21 -15.94 14.48 3.87
CA PHE A 21 -14.58 14.39 3.35
C PHE A 21 -13.88 15.76 3.36
N GLU A 22 -14.53 16.79 2.82
CA GLU A 22 -13.98 18.16 2.75
C GLU A 22 -13.70 18.71 4.15
N LYS A 23 -14.60 18.49 5.12
CA LYS A 23 -14.41 18.93 6.51
C LYS A 23 -13.24 18.26 7.22
N LYS A 24 -12.90 17.02 6.85
CA LYS A 24 -11.86 16.20 7.50
C LYS A 24 -10.50 16.28 6.81
N THR A 25 -10.39 17.03 5.72
CA THR A 25 -9.23 16.97 4.81
C THR A 25 -8.55 18.33 4.72
N ARG A 26 -7.21 18.33 4.73
CA ARG A 26 -6.42 19.51 4.37
C ARG A 26 -6.41 19.67 2.85
N ASN A 27 -6.58 20.90 2.36
CA ASN A 27 -6.70 21.24 0.94
C ASN A 27 -7.85 20.49 0.22
N PRO A 28 -9.11 20.71 0.62
CA PRO A 28 -10.25 19.95 0.09
C PRO A 28 -10.40 20.08 -1.43
N ALA A 29 -10.10 21.23 -2.04
CA ALA A 29 -10.23 21.42 -3.48
C ALA A 29 -9.34 20.46 -4.30
N GLU A 30 -8.06 20.35 -3.93
CA GLU A 30 -7.10 19.42 -4.54
C GLU A 30 -7.57 17.97 -4.39
N ARG A 31 -7.98 17.60 -3.18
CA ARG A 31 -8.37 16.22 -2.84
C ARG A 31 -9.67 15.79 -3.50
N ILE A 32 -10.60 16.73 -3.71
CA ILE A 32 -11.80 16.51 -4.53
C ILE A 32 -11.43 16.35 -6.01
N GLY A 33 -10.44 17.10 -6.50
CA GLY A 33 -9.85 16.90 -7.83
C GLY A 33 -9.37 15.46 -8.03
N ASP A 34 -8.58 14.94 -7.08
CA ASP A 34 -8.09 13.56 -7.10
C ASP A 34 -9.23 12.54 -7.12
N LEU A 35 -10.26 12.73 -6.28
CA LEU A 35 -11.42 11.83 -6.24
C LEU A 35 -12.19 11.84 -7.56
N ASN A 36 -12.38 13.01 -8.17
CA ASN A 36 -13.04 13.12 -9.47
C ASN A 36 -12.24 12.42 -10.57
N ALA A 37 -10.91 12.54 -10.55
CA ALA A 37 -10.03 11.81 -11.48
C ALA A 37 -10.17 10.29 -11.32
N GLN A 38 -10.18 9.78 -10.07
CA GLN A 38 -10.40 8.35 -9.79
C GLN A 38 -11.79 7.87 -10.27
N VAL A 39 -12.83 8.68 -10.08
CA VAL A 39 -14.18 8.37 -10.58
C VAL A 39 -14.20 8.29 -12.11
N GLY A 40 -13.53 9.23 -12.78
CA GLY A 40 -13.39 9.22 -14.25
C GLY A 40 -12.67 7.96 -14.75
N ALA A 41 -11.55 7.60 -14.13
CA ALA A 41 -10.80 6.39 -14.47
C ALA A 41 -11.64 5.12 -14.28
N ASN A 42 -12.37 5.01 -13.17
CA ASN A 42 -13.24 3.86 -12.90
C ASN A 42 -14.39 3.75 -13.91
N ARG A 43 -15.00 4.87 -14.31
CA ARG A 43 -16.05 4.87 -15.36
C ARG A 43 -15.52 4.34 -16.69
N LEU A 44 -14.33 4.77 -17.09
CA LEU A 44 -13.69 4.27 -18.32
C LEU A 44 -13.41 2.77 -18.21
N GLY A 45 -12.90 2.30 -17.06
CA GLY A 45 -12.69 0.88 -16.80
C GLY A 45 -13.98 0.06 -16.95
N VAL A 46 -15.06 0.50 -16.29
CA VAL A 46 -16.38 -0.15 -16.38
C VAL A 46 -16.87 -0.20 -17.84
N SER A 47 -16.78 0.91 -18.58
CA SER A 47 -17.19 0.95 -19.99
C SER A 47 -16.43 -0.08 -20.83
N ARG A 48 -15.10 -0.18 -20.65
CA ARG A 48 -14.27 -1.14 -21.39
C ARG A 48 -14.61 -2.59 -21.05
N CYS A 49 -14.90 -2.89 -19.78
CA CYS A 49 -15.36 -4.22 -19.39
C CYS A 49 -16.72 -4.55 -20.00
N ILE A 50 -17.68 -3.61 -19.98
CA ILE A 50 -19.00 -3.78 -20.62
C ILE A 50 -18.86 -4.01 -22.13
N ASP A 51 -18.00 -3.25 -22.81
CA ASP A 51 -17.75 -3.41 -24.24
C ASP A 51 -17.16 -4.79 -24.56
N PHE A 52 -16.24 -5.29 -23.74
CA PHE A 52 -15.67 -6.63 -23.88
C PHE A 52 -16.75 -7.70 -23.69
N ILE A 53 -17.51 -7.62 -22.60
CA ILE A 53 -18.58 -8.58 -22.27
C ILE A 53 -19.65 -8.58 -23.36
N SER A 54 -20.01 -7.42 -23.90
CA SER A 54 -21.02 -7.31 -24.96
C SER A 54 -20.57 -7.98 -26.27
N ARG A 55 -19.25 -8.02 -26.54
CA ARG A 55 -18.68 -8.61 -27.75
C ARG A 55 -18.40 -10.11 -27.62
N TYR A 56 -17.95 -10.55 -26.44
CA TYR A 56 -17.40 -11.90 -26.23
C TYR A 56 -18.18 -12.74 -25.21
N GLY A 57 -19.10 -12.13 -24.47
CA GLY A 57 -19.87 -12.77 -23.40
C GLY A 57 -19.16 -12.79 -22.05
N GLU A 58 -19.94 -12.94 -20.98
CA GLU A 58 -19.45 -12.96 -19.58
C GLU A 58 -18.46 -14.09 -19.34
N ARG A 59 -18.75 -15.30 -19.84
CA ARG A 59 -17.86 -16.45 -19.68
C ARG A 59 -16.46 -16.22 -20.27
N ALA A 60 -16.37 -15.56 -21.42
CA ALA A 60 -15.09 -15.25 -22.04
C ALA A 60 -14.33 -14.18 -21.25
N PHE A 61 -15.04 -13.24 -20.63
CA PHE A 61 -14.44 -12.23 -19.75
C PHE A 61 -13.83 -12.87 -18.50
N ASP A 62 -14.56 -13.77 -17.83
CA ASP A 62 -14.05 -14.46 -16.65
C ASP A 62 -12.80 -15.29 -16.99
N GLN A 63 -12.85 -16.07 -18.08
CA GLN A 63 -11.71 -16.84 -18.57
C GLN A 63 -10.51 -15.94 -18.90
N PHE A 64 -10.74 -14.76 -19.47
CA PHE A 64 -9.69 -13.80 -19.77
C PHE A 64 -9.04 -13.27 -18.49
N VAL A 65 -9.82 -12.91 -17.47
CA VAL A 65 -9.30 -12.43 -16.18
C VAL A 65 -8.43 -13.50 -15.52
N GLU A 66 -8.92 -14.74 -15.46
CA GLU A 66 -8.16 -15.88 -14.92
C GLU A 66 -6.86 -16.09 -15.71
N ALA A 67 -6.94 -16.15 -17.04
CA ALA A 67 -5.77 -16.37 -17.90
C ALA A 67 -4.69 -15.28 -17.72
N VAL A 68 -5.08 -14.01 -17.54
CA VAL A 68 -4.13 -12.92 -17.31
C VAL A 68 -3.46 -13.03 -15.93
N ILE A 69 -4.19 -13.48 -14.90
CA ILE A 69 -3.63 -13.71 -13.57
C ILE A 69 -2.67 -14.91 -13.60
N ASP A 70 -3.07 -16.02 -14.22
CA ASP A 70 -2.25 -17.23 -14.35
C ASP A 70 -0.98 -16.97 -15.18
N TYR A 71 -1.11 -16.18 -16.25
CA TYR A 71 0.03 -15.74 -17.05
C TYR A 71 1.03 -14.94 -16.19
N THR A 72 0.54 -13.95 -15.43
CA THR A 72 1.39 -13.17 -14.52
C THR A 72 2.07 -14.07 -13.49
N LYS A 73 1.32 -14.97 -12.85
CA LYS A 73 1.86 -15.94 -11.87
C LYS A 73 2.99 -16.77 -12.49
N SER A 74 2.74 -17.38 -13.64
CA SER A 74 3.73 -18.21 -14.35
C SER A 74 5.02 -17.43 -14.63
N ARG A 75 4.89 -16.17 -15.09
CA ARG A 75 6.05 -15.30 -15.38
C ARG A 75 6.83 -14.93 -14.12
N VAL A 76 6.14 -14.64 -13.02
CA VAL A 76 6.80 -14.35 -11.73
C VAL A 76 7.50 -15.60 -11.17
N THR A 77 6.82 -16.75 -11.15
CA THR A 77 7.40 -18.02 -10.70
C THR A 77 8.63 -18.40 -11.50
N ALA A 78 8.60 -18.25 -12.83
CA ALA A 78 9.77 -18.49 -13.68
C ALA A 78 10.92 -17.54 -13.32
N HIS A 79 10.65 -16.25 -13.20
CA HIS A 79 11.67 -15.27 -12.85
C HIS A 79 12.29 -15.52 -11.46
N LEU A 80 11.48 -15.87 -10.45
CA LEU A 80 11.98 -16.20 -9.12
C LEU A 80 12.81 -17.49 -9.13
N SER A 81 12.42 -18.49 -9.91
CA SER A 81 13.15 -19.78 -10.01
C SER A 81 14.52 -19.65 -10.68
N ASP A 82 14.74 -18.60 -11.46
CA ASP A 82 16.04 -18.29 -12.06
C ASP A 82 16.99 -17.59 -11.08
N LEU A 83 16.48 -17.08 -9.95
CA LEU A 83 17.31 -16.50 -8.89
C LEU A 83 17.97 -17.61 -8.07
N PRO A 84 19.20 -17.40 -7.57
CA PRO A 84 19.84 -18.38 -6.71
C PRO A 84 19.07 -18.51 -5.39
N ASP A 85 18.83 -19.74 -4.97
CA ASP A 85 18.35 -20.04 -3.63
C ASP A 85 19.30 -19.45 -2.58
N GLY A 86 18.73 -18.82 -1.56
CA GLY A 86 19.54 -18.15 -0.55
C GLY A 86 18.70 -17.47 0.52
N GLU A 87 19.38 -17.07 1.58
CA GLU A 87 18.81 -16.29 2.67
C GLU A 87 19.79 -15.19 3.04
N GLU A 88 19.32 -13.95 3.03
CA GLU A 88 20.11 -12.77 3.37
C GLU A 88 19.37 -11.91 4.38
N GLU A 89 20.11 -11.19 5.21
CA GLU A 89 19.56 -10.35 6.27
C GLU A 89 20.12 -8.93 6.20
N ALA A 90 19.24 -7.96 6.38
CA ALA A 90 19.59 -6.54 6.44
C ALA A 90 18.93 -5.87 7.65
N ILE A 91 19.59 -4.83 8.15
CA ILE A 91 19.09 -3.97 9.21
C ILE A 91 19.28 -2.54 8.76
N GLU A 92 18.22 -1.75 8.84
CA GLU A 92 18.25 -0.31 8.62
C GLU A 92 17.64 0.42 9.81
N TYR A 93 17.93 1.71 9.93
CA TYR A 93 17.50 2.52 11.07
C TYR A 93 16.69 3.73 10.58
N LEU A 94 15.53 3.94 11.21
CA LEU A 94 14.81 5.20 11.10
C LEU A 94 15.24 6.15 12.20
N ASP A 95 15.14 7.46 11.95
CA ASP A 95 15.29 8.47 12.99
C ASP A 95 14.15 8.34 14.00
N GLY A 96 14.50 8.11 15.27
CA GLY A 96 13.58 8.19 16.40
C GLY A 96 13.71 9.52 17.15
N GLU A 97 12.79 9.78 18.07
CA GLU A 97 12.82 10.99 18.90
C GLU A 97 14.06 11.02 19.83
N ASP A 98 14.36 9.88 20.45
CA ASP A 98 15.47 9.74 21.39
C ASP A 98 16.59 8.82 20.86
N GLU A 99 16.24 7.75 20.16
CA GLU A 99 17.14 6.69 19.71
C GLU A 99 16.74 6.21 18.30
N PRO A 100 17.70 5.81 17.43
CA PRO A 100 17.39 5.21 16.14
C PRO A 100 16.51 3.95 16.28
N ILE A 101 15.54 3.80 15.38
CA ILE A 101 14.55 2.71 15.41
C ILE A 101 14.94 1.64 14.38
N PRO A 102 15.38 0.43 14.79
CA PRO A 102 15.81 -0.61 13.86
C PRO A 102 14.63 -1.28 13.13
N ILE A 103 14.79 -1.44 11.82
CA ILE A 103 14.00 -2.31 10.95
C ILE A 103 14.90 -3.42 10.46
N ARG A 104 14.52 -4.66 10.74
CA ARG A 104 15.27 -5.86 10.34
C ARG A 104 14.43 -6.65 9.37
N VAL A 105 15.05 -7.11 8.29
CA VAL A 105 14.41 -7.99 7.32
C VAL A 105 15.35 -9.12 6.94
N LYS A 106 14.80 -10.33 6.94
CA LYS A 106 15.41 -11.52 6.37
C LYS A 106 14.64 -11.89 5.12
N ILE A 107 15.33 -11.90 3.98
CA ILE A 107 14.78 -12.31 2.70
C ILE A 107 15.28 -13.72 2.40
N ARG A 108 14.36 -14.63 2.12
CA ARG A 108 14.68 -15.99 1.66
C ARG A 108 14.05 -16.22 0.29
N ILE A 109 14.85 -16.72 -0.64
CA ILE A 109 14.41 -17.20 -1.94
C ILE A 109 14.67 -18.70 -1.99
N GLN A 110 13.63 -19.46 -2.36
CA GLN A 110 13.75 -20.91 -2.54
C GLN A 110 12.86 -21.36 -3.70
N GLY A 111 13.48 -21.75 -4.81
CA GLY A 111 12.81 -21.97 -6.09
C GLY A 111 11.97 -20.76 -6.46
N ALA A 112 10.66 -20.95 -6.59
CA ALA A 112 9.74 -19.86 -6.93
C ALA A 112 9.21 -19.06 -5.74
N SER A 113 9.65 -19.34 -4.51
CA SER A 113 9.11 -18.69 -3.30
C SER A 113 9.98 -17.51 -2.85
N PHE A 114 9.34 -16.41 -2.48
CA PHE A 114 9.97 -15.22 -1.91
C PHE A 114 9.38 -14.93 -0.53
N ASP A 115 10.19 -15.07 0.53
CA ASP A 115 9.78 -14.83 1.91
C ASP A 115 10.49 -13.59 2.47
N ALA A 116 9.72 -12.56 2.85
CA ALA A 116 10.21 -11.40 3.59
C ALA A 116 9.76 -11.48 5.05
N ASN A 117 10.71 -11.74 5.95
CA ASN A 117 10.47 -11.86 7.38
C ASN A 117 11.08 -10.70 8.16
N PHE A 118 10.23 -9.92 8.82
CA PHE A 118 10.62 -8.75 9.60
C PHE A 118 10.77 -9.03 11.11
N THR A 119 10.91 -10.29 11.52
CA THR A 119 11.25 -10.64 12.91
C THR A 119 12.52 -9.91 13.36
N GLY A 120 12.47 -9.31 14.55
CA GLY A 120 13.56 -8.51 15.12
C GLY A 120 13.50 -7.03 14.75
N THR A 121 12.52 -6.59 13.95
CA THR A 121 12.15 -5.17 13.85
C THR A 121 11.69 -4.63 15.21
N ALA A 122 11.98 -3.35 15.46
CA ALA A 122 11.61 -2.66 16.70
C ALA A 122 10.11 -2.81 17.06
N PRO A 123 9.78 -2.78 18.36
CA PRO A 123 8.39 -2.64 18.80
C PRO A 123 7.78 -1.33 18.29
N GLN A 124 6.46 -1.21 18.37
CA GLN A 124 5.76 0.04 18.06
C GLN A 124 6.35 1.24 18.82
N SER A 125 6.58 2.33 18.10
CA SER A 125 7.07 3.61 18.61
C SER A 125 5.90 4.54 19.00
N PRO A 126 6.07 5.53 19.89
CA PRO A 126 5.09 6.59 20.08
C PRO A 126 4.91 7.50 18.84
N GLY A 127 5.87 7.50 17.91
CA GLY A 127 5.86 8.32 16.70
C GLY A 127 4.86 7.89 15.62
N ASN A 128 4.93 8.54 14.46
CA ASN A 128 4.04 8.30 13.31
C ASN A 128 4.61 7.26 12.30
N ALA A 129 5.76 6.65 12.59
CA ALA A 129 6.41 5.65 11.74
C ALA A 129 5.75 4.26 11.80
N ASN A 130 4.81 4.04 12.72
CA ASN A 130 4.11 2.76 12.84
C ASN A 130 3.24 2.49 11.62
N THR A 131 3.24 1.23 11.15
CA THR A 131 2.47 0.83 9.98
C THR A 131 1.71 -0.48 10.23
N PRO A 132 0.50 -0.64 9.65
CA PRO A 132 -0.15 -1.94 9.60
C PRO A 132 0.58 -2.86 8.60
N LEU A 133 0.46 -4.17 8.78
CA LEU A 133 1.11 -5.17 7.92
C LEU A 133 0.78 -5.01 6.42
N SER A 134 -0.38 -4.43 6.07
CA SER A 134 -0.75 -4.14 4.68
C SER A 134 0.15 -3.11 4.00
N VAL A 135 0.68 -2.13 4.75
CA VAL A 135 1.64 -1.15 4.25
C VAL A 135 3.01 -1.80 4.06
N THR A 136 3.45 -2.60 5.03
CA THR A 136 4.68 -3.41 4.93
C THR A 136 4.65 -4.33 3.70
N ARG A 137 3.53 -5.03 3.47
CA ARG A 137 3.30 -5.84 2.26
C ARG A 137 3.42 -5.01 0.99
N SER A 138 2.78 -3.85 0.94
CA SER A 138 2.84 -2.95 -0.22
C SER A 138 4.27 -2.51 -0.54
N ALA A 139 5.08 -2.22 0.48
CA ALA A 139 6.49 -1.86 0.30
C ALA A 139 7.31 -3.03 -0.28
N VAL A 140 7.11 -4.25 0.22
CA VAL A 140 7.77 -5.45 -0.35
C VAL A 140 7.31 -5.70 -1.79
N TYR A 141 6.01 -5.56 -2.07
CA TYR A 141 5.47 -5.72 -3.42
C TYR A 141 6.01 -4.69 -4.41
N TYR A 142 6.26 -3.46 -3.95
CA TYR A 142 6.93 -2.45 -4.76
C TYR A 142 8.36 -2.88 -5.11
N VAL A 143 9.15 -3.32 -4.13
CA VAL A 143 10.53 -3.81 -4.37
C VAL A 143 10.53 -4.98 -5.36
N LEU A 144 9.63 -5.94 -5.18
CA LEU A 144 9.44 -7.06 -6.11
C LEU A 144 9.15 -6.56 -7.54
N ARG A 145 8.25 -5.58 -7.68
CA ARG A 145 7.94 -4.99 -9.00
C ARG A 145 9.11 -4.27 -9.64
N CYS A 146 10.07 -3.76 -8.87
CA CYS A 146 11.25 -3.07 -9.41
C CYS A 146 12.24 -4.01 -10.11
N PHE A 147 12.35 -5.28 -9.69
CA PHE A 147 13.25 -6.25 -10.35
C PHE A 147 12.55 -7.24 -11.27
N LEU A 148 11.22 -7.41 -11.12
CA LEU A 148 10.44 -8.16 -12.09
C LEU A 148 10.44 -7.46 -13.47
N PRO A 149 10.44 -8.22 -14.58
CA PRO A 149 10.29 -7.66 -15.92
C PRO A 149 9.09 -6.70 -16.04
N SER A 150 9.30 -5.59 -16.76
CA SER A 150 8.31 -4.52 -16.88
C SER A 150 7.09 -4.90 -17.72
N ASP A 151 7.20 -5.94 -18.54
CA ASP A 151 6.13 -6.50 -19.37
C ASP A 151 5.18 -7.43 -18.60
N ILE A 152 5.51 -7.80 -17.35
CA ILE A 152 4.62 -8.60 -16.49
C ILE A 152 3.43 -7.74 -16.02
N PRO A 153 2.18 -8.15 -16.30
CA PRO A 153 1.00 -7.39 -15.89
C PRO A 153 0.88 -7.25 -14.36
N PRO A 154 0.64 -6.05 -13.82
CA PRO A 154 0.60 -5.80 -12.38
C PRO A 154 -0.76 -6.22 -11.78
N ASN A 155 -0.92 -7.51 -11.51
CA ASN A 155 -2.12 -8.07 -10.87
C ASN A 155 -1.76 -8.99 -9.68
N HIS A 156 -2.76 -9.63 -9.07
CA HIS A 156 -2.58 -10.45 -7.88
C HIS A 156 -1.61 -11.63 -8.09
N GLY A 157 -1.50 -12.16 -9.31
CA GLY A 157 -0.56 -13.23 -9.65
C GLY A 157 0.91 -12.87 -9.37
N CYS A 158 1.24 -11.57 -9.30
CA CYS A 158 2.59 -11.14 -8.94
C CYS A 158 3.00 -11.52 -7.52
N TYR A 159 2.03 -11.76 -6.63
CA TYR A 159 2.26 -11.81 -5.19
C TYR A 159 1.92 -13.16 -4.58
N GLU A 160 1.41 -14.11 -5.37
CA GLU A 160 0.96 -15.41 -4.85
C GLU A 160 2.12 -16.24 -4.28
N SER A 161 3.32 -16.08 -4.84
CA SER A 161 4.54 -16.75 -4.35
C SER A 161 5.30 -15.91 -3.30
N VAL A 162 4.68 -14.84 -2.78
CA VAL A 162 5.33 -13.85 -1.93
C VAL A 162 4.70 -13.88 -0.54
N LYS A 163 5.51 -14.21 0.47
CA LYS A 163 5.10 -14.16 1.86
C LYS A 163 5.75 -12.98 2.56
N VAL A 164 4.95 -12.24 3.32
CA VAL A 164 5.44 -11.12 4.14
C VAL A 164 4.92 -11.27 5.56
N THR A 165 5.84 -11.34 6.51
CA THR A 165 5.52 -11.52 7.94
C THR A 165 6.26 -10.50 8.80
N ALA A 166 5.59 -10.01 9.83
CA ALA A 166 6.20 -9.19 10.87
C ALA A 166 5.50 -9.49 12.22
N PRO A 167 6.21 -9.47 13.36
CA PRO A 167 5.62 -9.74 14.67
C PRO A 167 4.47 -8.76 14.98
N GLU A 168 3.33 -9.24 15.45
CA GLU A 168 2.26 -8.36 15.94
C GLU A 168 2.80 -7.47 17.06
N GLY A 169 2.51 -6.17 17.03
CA GLY A 169 3.06 -5.24 18.00
C GLY A 169 4.41 -4.62 17.62
N SER A 170 5.01 -5.06 16.49
CA SER A 170 6.17 -4.39 15.91
C SER A 170 5.79 -3.12 15.15
N LEU A 171 6.80 -2.30 14.86
CA LEU A 171 6.68 -1.09 14.03
C LEU A 171 6.01 -1.36 12.67
N LEU A 172 6.20 -2.56 12.12
CA LEU A 172 5.75 -2.96 10.77
C LEU A 172 4.53 -3.89 10.78
N ASN A 173 3.94 -4.16 11.95
CA ASN A 173 2.66 -4.84 12.09
C ASN A 173 1.96 -4.32 13.34
N GLN A 174 1.52 -3.06 13.23
CA GLN A 174 0.84 -2.41 14.33
C GLN A 174 -0.51 -3.11 14.62
N GLY A 175 -0.64 -3.63 15.84
CA GLY A 175 -1.91 -4.16 16.33
C GLY A 175 -2.92 -3.03 16.54
N HIS A 176 -4.22 -3.38 16.57
CA HIS A 176 -5.31 -2.40 16.67
C HIS A 176 -5.31 -1.53 17.94
N ARG A 177 -4.53 -1.89 18.98
CA ARG A 177 -4.51 -1.20 20.28
C ARG A 177 -3.87 0.19 20.27
N ARG A 178 -3.11 0.55 19.24
CA ARG A 178 -2.54 1.90 19.07
C ARG A 178 -2.63 2.32 17.60
N GLN A 179 -3.82 2.72 17.14
CA GLN A 179 -3.84 3.70 16.07
C GLN A 179 -3.37 5.02 16.67
N SER A 180 -2.06 5.28 16.67
CA SER A 180 -1.61 6.65 16.78
C SER A 180 -2.29 7.43 15.66
N ALA A 181 -3.05 8.46 16.02
CA ALA A 181 -3.67 9.35 15.06
C ALA A 181 -2.63 9.80 14.02
N PRO A 182 -3.00 10.17 12.78
CA PRO A 182 -2.06 10.77 11.85
C PRO A 182 -1.57 12.10 12.43
N GLY A 183 -0.50 12.00 13.24
CA GLY A 183 0.28 13.06 13.82
C GLY A 183 1.17 13.62 12.73
N MET A 184 0.52 14.34 11.84
CA MET A 184 1.09 15.42 11.06
C MET A 184 2.13 16.17 11.89
N TRP A 185 3.35 16.28 11.35
CA TRP A 185 4.47 17.10 11.83
C TRP A 185 4.01 18.20 12.80
N ARG A 186 4.06 17.91 14.10
CA ARG A 186 4.03 18.98 15.10
C ARG A 186 5.43 19.57 15.07
N HIS A 187 5.63 20.58 14.22
CA HIS A 187 6.69 21.54 14.49
C HIS A 187 6.59 21.95 15.96
N PRO A 188 7.69 21.95 16.73
CA PRO A 188 7.65 22.52 18.06
C PRO A 188 7.34 24.01 17.87
N ARG A 189 6.11 24.40 18.19
CA ARG A 189 5.78 25.79 18.50
C ARG A 189 6.50 26.12 19.80
N GLY A 190 7.79 26.42 19.69
CA GLY A 190 8.50 27.21 20.67
C GLY A 190 7.83 28.57 20.70
N LEU A 191 7.15 28.85 21.80
CA LEU A 191 6.84 30.20 22.21
C LEU A 191 8.18 30.97 22.29
N LEU A 192 8.38 31.91 21.37
CA LEU A 192 9.19 33.08 21.65
C LEU A 192 8.32 34.30 21.41
N THR A 193 7.73 34.74 22.52
CA THR A 193 7.26 36.10 22.71
C THR A 193 8.43 37.06 22.43
N CYS A 194 8.29 37.91 21.40
CA CYS A 194 9.12 39.10 21.27
C CYS A 194 8.24 40.31 21.60
N SER A 195 8.26 40.70 22.88
CA SER A 195 7.79 42.00 23.34
C SER A 195 8.95 42.99 23.28
N SER A 196 8.89 43.89 22.31
CA SER A 196 9.21 45.34 22.35
C SER A 196 10.44 45.89 23.11
N LEU A 197 11.12 46.81 22.40
CA LEU A 197 11.96 47.96 22.84
C LEU A 197 13.47 47.70 23.03
N HIS A 198 14.30 48.14 22.09
CA HIS A 198 14.98 49.45 22.06
C HIS A 198 15.29 49.84 20.61
#